data_AF-A0A817Q4Q0-F1
#
_entry.id   AF-A0A817Q4Q0-F1
#
_cell.length_a   1.000
_cell.length_b   1.000
_cell.length_c   1.000
_cell.angle_alpha   90.00
_cell.angle_beta   90.00
_cell.angle_gamma   90.00
#
_symmetry.space_group_name_H-M   'P 1'
#
loop_
_entity.id
_entity.type
_entity.pdbx_description
1 polymer ?
#
loop_
_entity_poly.entity_id
_entity_poly.type
_entity_poly.pdbx_seq_one_letter_code
_entity_poly.pdbx_strand_id
1 'polypeptide(L)'
;MYWQIDDICQAPTPSTIEYRLKWKMNHYYVQYMYESIYPVAMLTPHLANVTDDNARSSLYVINELFNGATGHLICTFLSLNTFSIRSLFVFDVSFDSPALHHVIDLAYSTLMRNAGCLNSNQCLFHCQFNTNHAEIGQTSFSTQPKIYEFY
;
A
#
# COMPACT_ATOMS: atom_id res chain seq x y z
N MET A 1 -4.50 -4.41 -17.41
CA MET A 1 -3.75 -3.41 -18.20
C MET A 1 -4.27 -2.04 -17.86
N TYR A 2 -3.44 -1.14 -17.36
CA TYR A 2 -3.85 0.26 -17.17
C TYR A 2 -3.78 1.02 -18.51
N TRP A 3 -4.56 2.09 -18.63
CA TRP A 3 -4.55 2.98 -19.79
C TRP A 3 -3.96 4.33 -19.36
N GLN A 4 -2.86 4.83 -19.92
CA GLN A 4 -2.05 4.36 -21.06
C GLN A 4 -0.56 4.30 -20.71
N ILE A 5 0.29 3.74 -21.57
CA ILE A 5 1.73 3.65 -21.30
C ILE A 5 2.46 4.97 -21.58
N ASP A 6 2.30 5.54 -22.77
CA ASP A 6 3.08 6.68 -23.27
C ASP A 6 2.21 7.81 -23.84
N ASP A 7 2.86 8.94 -24.15
CA ASP A 7 2.23 10.11 -24.79
C ASP A 7 2.76 10.34 -26.20
N ILE A 8 1.87 10.74 -27.11
CA ILE A 8 2.22 11.13 -28.50
C ILE A 8 2.55 12.62 -28.61
N CYS A 9 2.14 13.44 -27.64
CA CYS A 9 2.42 14.87 -27.60
C CYS A 9 2.46 15.39 -26.15
N GLN A 10 2.89 16.64 -25.95
CA GLN A 10 2.92 17.28 -24.63
C GLN A 10 1.51 17.73 -24.23
N ALA A 11 0.77 16.85 -23.56
CA ALA A 11 -0.59 17.10 -23.10
C ALA A 11 -0.84 16.43 -21.74
N PRO A 12 -1.85 16.88 -20.97
CA PRO A 12 -2.30 16.15 -19.79
C PRO A 12 -2.99 14.85 -20.22
N THR A 13 -2.44 13.72 -19.78
CA THR A 13 -2.86 12.38 -20.18
C THR A 13 -2.69 11.41 -19.02
N PRO A 14 -3.37 10.24 -19.05
CA PRO A 14 -3.19 9.19 -18.07
C PRO A 14 -1.95 8.32 -18.34
N SER A 15 -0.99 8.76 -19.17
CA SER A 15 0.21 7.98 -19.45
C SER A 15 1.11 7.86 -18.22
N THR A 16 1.98 6.85 -18.19
CA THR A 16 3.05 6.74 -17.18
C THR A 16 4.40 7.24 -17.71
N ILE A 17 4.57 7.33 -19.02
CA ILE A 17 5.76 7.82 -19.71
C ILE A 17 5.38 9.04 -20.56
N GLU A 18 6.12 10.14 -20.42
CA GLU A 18 5.92 11.35 -21.22
C GLU A 18 6.42 11.18 -22.66
N TYR A 19 6.02 12.09 -23.57
CA TYR A 19 6.40 12.08 -24.99
C TYR A 19 7.92 12.00 -25.25
N ARG A 20 8.74 12.48 -24.32
CA ARG A 20 10.22 12.40 -24.40
C ARG A 20 10.82 11.26 -23.58
N LEU A 21 10.06 10.18 -23.38
CA LEU A 21 10.46 8.99 -22.62
C LEU A 21 10.82 9.25 -21.16
N LYS A 22 10.37 10.37 -20.60
CA LYS A 22 10.56 10.68 -19.18
C LYS A 22 9.51 9.95 -18.35
N TRP A 23 9.94 9.21 -17.34
CA TRP A 23 9.04 8.51 -16.44
C TRP A 23 8.31 9.51 -15.53
N LYS A 24 6.98 9.41 -15.50
CA LYS A 24 6.15 10.03 -14.48
C LYS A 24 6.24 9.20 -13.20
N MET A 25 5.88 9.81 -12.07
CA MET A 25 5.85 9.14 -10.76
C MET A 25 5.09 7.80 -10.82
N ASN A 26 4.00 7.74 -11.58
CA ASN A 26 3.19 6.52 -11.73
C ASN A 26 3.99 5.35 -12.33
N HIS A 27 4.97 5.58 -13.23
CA HIS A 27 5.77 4.50 -13.78
C HIS A 27 6.66 3.83 -12.73
N TYR A 28 7.19 4.62 -11.79
CA TYR A 28 7.95 4.08 -10.65
C TYR A 28 7.06 3.24 -9.73
N TYR A 29 5.82 3.65 -9.47
CA TYR A 29 4.86 2.84 -8.70
C TYR A 29 4.51 1.53 -9.41
N VAL A 30 4.26 1.58 -10.72
CA VAL A 30 3.95 0.39 -11.53
C VAL A 30 5.10 -0.61 -11.51
N GLN A 31 6.35 -0.15 -11.55
CA GLN A 31 7.53 -1.02 -11.47
C GLN A 31 7.50 -1.88 -10.20
N TYR A 32 7.26 -1.28 -9.03
CA TYR A 32 7.19 -2.02 -7.77
C TYR A 32 5.90 -2.85 -7.64
N MET A 33 4.76 -2.35 -8.14
CA MET A 33 3.49 -3.06 -8.08
C MET A 33 3.48 -4.34 -8.93
N TYR A 34 4.27 -4.39 -10.00
CA TYR A 34 4.40 -5.56 -10.88
C TYR A 34 5.59 -6.48 -10.56
N GLU A 35 6.22 -6.31 -9.41
CA GLU A 35 7.16 -7.29 -8.89
C GLU A 35 6.45 -8.63 -8.64
N SER A 36 7.20 -9.74 -8.70
CA SER A 36 6.61 -11.09 -8.62
C SER A 36 5.93 -11.38 -7.28
N ILE A 37 6.27 -10.62 -6.24
CA ILE A 37 5.59 -10.65 -4.96
C ILE A 37 5.31 -9.22 -4.55
N TYR A 38 4.10 -8.91 -4.09
CA TYR A 38 3.76 -7.55 -3.66
C TYR A 38 2.73 -7.55 -2.52
N PRO A 39 3.03 -6.93 -1.35
CA PRO A 39 2.06 -6.73 -0.28
C PRO A 39 1.08 -5.59 -0.63
N VAL A 40 -0.19 -5.81 -0.37
CA VAL A 40 -1.26 -4.83 -0.58
C VAL A 40 -2.00 -4.55 0.73
N ALA A 41 -1.94 -3.31 1.19
CA ALA A 41 -2.72 -2.78 2.29
C ALA A 41 -3.84 -1.90 1.74
N MET A 42 -5.08 -2.35 1.87
CA MET A 42 -6.27 -1.64 1.40
C MET A 42 -7.13 -1.18 2.57
N LEU A 43 -7.60 0.06 2.52
CA LEU A 43 -8.55 0.62 3.48
C LEU A 43 -9.93 0.77 2.82
N THR A 44 -10.95 0.17 3.43
CA THR A 44 -12.35 0.23 2.98
C THR A 44 -13.23 0.76 4.12
N PRO A 45 -13.99 1.86 3.93
CA PRO A 45 -14.01 2.72 2.74
C PRO A 45 -12.70 3.49 2.57
N HIS A 46 -12.38 3.86 1.33
CA HIS A 46 -11.23 4.72 1.06
C HIS A 46 -11.35 6.03 1.84
N LEU A 47 -10.23 6.50 2.38
CA LEU A 47 -10.17 7.75 3.15
C LEU A 47 -11.05 7.76 4.42
N ALA A 48 -11.21 6.62 5.09
CA ALA A 48 -11.98 6.54 6.34
C ALA A 48 -11.42 7.45 7.45
N ASN A 49 -12.33 7.91 8.33
CA ASN A 49 -11.96 8.62 9.54
C ASN A 49 -11.48 7.63 10.62
N VAL A 50 -10.63 8.10 11.54
CA VAL A 50 -10.08 7.30 12.65
C VAL A 50 -11.18 6.80 13.59
N THR A 51 -12.29 7.52 13.68
CA THR A 51 -13.45 7.18 14.52
C THR A 51 -14.48 6.30 13.82
N ASP A 52 -14.24 5.91 12.56
CA ASP A 52 -15.18 5.06 11.82
C ASP A 52 -15.03 3.59 12.24
N ASP A 53 -16.05 3.06 12.90
CA ASP A 53 -16.07 1.68 13.38
C ASP A 53 -16.32 0.64 12.26
N ASN A 54 -16.84 1.08 11.12
CA ASN A 54 -17.06 0.21 9.96
C ASN A 54 -15.84 0.10 9.06
N ALA A 55 -14.85 0.99 9.23
CA ALA A 55 -13.66 1.00 8.42
C ALA A 55 -12.75 -0.20 8.72
N ARG A 56 -12.39 -0.92 7.66
CA ARG A 56 -11.53 -2.10 7.71
C ARG A 56 -10.27 -1.87 6.89
N SER A 57 -9.12 -2.23 7.48
CA SER A 57 -7.85 -2.35 6.78
C SER A 57 -7.64 -3.83 6.46
N SER A 58 -7.67 -4.16 5.18
CA SER A 58 -7.47 -5.50 4.66
C SER A 58 -6.05 -5.63 4.14
N LEU A 59 -5.35 -6.67 4.56
CA LEU A 59 -3.98 -6.98 4.14
C LEU A 59 -4.00 -8.17 3.22
N TYR A 60 -3.32 -8.03 2.08
CA TYR A 60 -3.12 -9.09 1.11
C TYR A 60 -1.65 -9.18 0.75
N VAL A 61 -1.24 -10.35 0.28
CA VAL A 61 0.04 -10.55 -0.38
C VAL A 61 -0.23 -11.26 -1.70
N ILE A 62 0.27 -10.69 -2.79
CA ILE A 62 0.21 -11.26 -4.13
C ILE A 62 1.51 -12.01 -4.36
N ASN A 63 1.42 -13.25 -4.83
CA ASN A 63 2.55 -14.04 -5.30
C ASN A 63 2.27 -14.53 -6.74
N GLU A 64 3.22 -14.29 -7.63
CA GLU A 64 3.21 -14.76 -9.02
C GLU A 64 4.28 -15.84 -9.27
N LEU A 65 5.10 -16.20 -8.26
CA LEU A 65 6.13 -17.23 -8.39
C LEU A 65 5.53 -18.64 -8.43
N PHE A 66 5.92 -19.43 -9.44
CA PHE A 66 5.48 -20.81 -9.61
C PHE A 66 5.99 -21.78 -8.55
N ASN A 67 7.15 -21.50 -7.96
CA ASN A 67 7.79 -22.37 -6.96
C ASN A 67 7.33 -22.08 -5.53
N GLY A 68 6.33 -21.21 -5.37
CA GLY A 68 5.91 -20.72 -4.06
C GLY A 68 6.89 -19.71 -3.46
N ALA A 69 6.51 -19.15 -2.32
CA ALA A 69 7.30 -18.20 -1.57
C ALA A 69 6.92 -18.24 -0.08
N THR A 70 7.91 -18.18 0.79
CA THR A 70 7.71 -18.10 2.24
C THR A 70 8.39 -16.86 2.78
N GLY A 71 7.69 -16.10 3.61
CA GLY A 71 8.23 -14.88 4.17
C GLY A 71 7.39 -14.31 5.30
N HIS A 72 7.82 -13.17 5.80
CA HIS A 72 7.15 -12.45 6.87
C HIS A 72 6.58 -11.14 6.34
N LEU A 73 5.29 -10.93 6.51
CA LEU A 73 4.65 -9.64 6.27
C LEU A 73 4.78 -8.79 7.54
N ILE A 74 5.60 -7.75 7.46
CA ILE A 74 5.86 -6.83 8.56
C ILE A 74 5.13 -5.52 8.28
N CYS A 75 4.09 -5.21 9.05
CA CYS A 75 3.33 -3.98 8.93
C CYS A 75 3.58 -3.06 10.12
N THR A 76 3.95 -1.82 9.84
CA THR A 76 4.33 -0.81 10.83
C THR A 76 3.48 0.44 10.70
N PHE A 77 3.12 1.01 11.84
CA PHE A 77 2.63 2.39 11.91
C PHE A 77 3.79 3.30 12.30
N LEU A 78 4.08 4.26 11.45
CA LEU A 78 5.13 5.24 11.62
C LEU A 78 4.51 6.61 11.92
N SER A 79 5.11 7.35 12.84
CA SER A 79 4.78 8.77 13.05
C SER A 79 5.19 9.58 11.81
N LEU A 80 4.29 10.39 11.22
CA LEU A 80 4.61 11.15 10.00
C LEU A 80 5.69 12.22 10.23
N ASN A 81 5.81 12.73 11.46
CA ASN A 81 6.79 13.78 11.78
C ASN A 81 8.20 13.24 12.03
N THR A 82 8.30 12.06 12.66
CA THR A 82 9.57 11.52 13.17
C THR A 82 9.98 10.21 12.49
N PHE A 83 9.08 9.59 11.72
CA PHE A 83 9.23 8.24 11.17
C PHE A 83 9.58 7.18 12.22
N SER A 84 9.25 7.43 13.49
CA SER A 84 9.43 6.46 14.56
C SER A 84 8.29 5.46 14.58
N ILE A 85 8.62 4.18 14.77
CA ILE A 85 7.66 3.09 14.89
C ILE A 85 6.78 3.30 16.13
N ARG A 86 5.47 3.26 15.94
CA ARG A 86 4.46 3.34 16.99
C ARG A 86 3.79 2.01 17.27
N SER A 87 3.56 1.22 16.22
CA SER A 87 3.00 -0.13 16.31
C SER A 87 3.60 -1.01 15.24
N LEU A 88 3.70 -2.30 15.52
CA LEU A 88 4.29 -3.33 14.67
C LEU A 88 3.38 -4.56 14.67
N PHE A 89 3.15 -5.12 13.49
CA PHE A 89 2.43 -6.38 13.26
C PHE A 89 3.28 -7.25 12.37
N VAL A 90 3.36 -8.54 12.68
CA VAL A 90 4.13 -9.52 11.90
C VAL A 90 3.22 -10.71 11.63
N PHE A 91 3.16 -11.11 10.36
CA PHE A 91 2.39 -12.27 9.92
C PHE A 91 3.28 -13.19 9.09
N ASP A 92 3.22 -14.49 9.39
CA ASP A 92 3.91 -15.50 8.61
C ASP A 92 3.03 -15.88 7.42
N VAL A 93 3.56 -15.75 6.20
CA VAL A 93 2.82 -16.04 4.97
C VAL A 93 3.63 -17.00 4.10
N SER A 94 2.96 -18.07 3.65
CA SER A 94 3.53 -19.10 2.79
C SER A 94 2.62 -19.36 1.59
N PHE A 95 3.23 -19.47 0.42
CA PHE A 95 2.59 -19.78 -0.85
C PHE A 95 3.21 -21.03 -1.45
N ASP A 96 2.39 -21.93 -1.96
CA ASP A 96 2.84 -23.09 -2.74
C ASP A 96 2.78 -22.84 -4.25
N SER A 97 1.97 -21.86 -4.68
CA SER A 97 1.72 -21.53 -6.09
C SER A 97 1.40 -20.03 -6.26
N PRO A 98 1.28 -19.52 -7.51
CA PRO A 98 0.79 -18.17 -7.76
C PRO A 98 -0.62 -18.01 -7.22
N ALA A 99 -0.82 -17.02 -6.34
CA ALA A 99 -2.10 -16.75 -5.69
C ALA A 99 -2.12 -15.36 -5.03
N LEU A 100 -3.33 -14.84 -4.84
CA LEU A 100 -3.63 -13.76 -3.91
C LEU A 100 -3.97 -14.38 -2.56
N HIS A 101 -3.20 -14.06 -1.52
CA HIS A 101 -3.50 -14.50 -0.16
C HIS A 101 -4.03 -13.32 0.66
N HIS A 102 -5.25 -13.47 1.19
CA HIS A 102 -5.79 -12.56 2.20
C HIS A 102 -5.20 -12.93 3.55
N VAL A 103 -4.42 -12.01 4.13
CA VAL A 103 -3.72 -12.25 5.39
C VAL A 103 -4.66 -12.01 6.56
N ILE A 104 -5.29 -10.84 6.61
CA ILE A 104 -6.15 -10.45 7.73
C ILE A 104 -6.98 -9.20 7.40
N ASP A 105 -8.13 -9.07 8.06
CA ASP A 105 -8.91 -7.84 8.16
C ASP A 105 -8.85 -7.27 9.57
N LEU A 106 -8.48 -6.00 9.67
CA LEU A 106 -8.29 -5.29 10.94
C LEU A 106 -9.22 -4.08 11.01
N ALA A 107 -9.83 -3.83 12.17
CA ALA A 107 -10.60 -2.60 12.39
C ALA A 107 -9.67 -1.39 12.35
N TYR A 108 -9.93 -0.44 11.44
CA TYR A 108 -9.06 0.72 11.26
C TYR A 108 -9.00 1.59 12.52
N SER A 109 -10.13 1.79 13.19
CA SER A 109 -10.20 2.53 14.46
C SER A 109 -9.34 1.90 15.56
N THR A 110 -9.27 0.57 15.61
CA THR A 110 -8.45 -0.16 16.58
C THR A 110 -6.96 -0.03 16.26
N LEU A 111 -6.58 -0.13 14.98
CA LEU A 111 -5.19 0.06 14.54
C LEU A 111 -4.67 1.45 14.89
N MET A 112 -5.46 2.48 14.56
CA MET A 112 -5.09 3.87 14.83
C MET A 112 -5.01 4.16 16.32
N ARG A 113 -5.94 3.61 17.13
CA ARG A 113 -5.90 3.73 18.59
C ARG A 113 -4.67 3.06 19.19
N ASN A 114 -4.34 1.84 18.75
CA ASN A 114 -3.16 1.10 19.23
C ASN A 114 -1.86 1.83 18.86
N ALA A 115 -1.81 2.44 17.68
CA ALA A 115 -0.68 3.28 17.25
C ALA A 115 -0.68 4.69 17.90
N GLY A 116 -1.67 5.04 18.73
CA GLY A 116 -1.78 6.35 19.37
C GLY A 116 -1.97 7.51 18.37
N CYS A 117 -2.59 7.23 17.22
CA CYS A 117 -2.85 8.18 16.15
C CYS A 117 -4.27 8.73 16.30
N LEU A 118 -4.41 9.98 16.73
CA LEU A 118 -5.72 10.61 16.93
C LEU A 118 -6.35 11.06 15.62
N ASN A 119 -5.52 11.43 14.65
CA ASN A 119 -5.94 11.88 13.32
C ASN A 119 -5.26 11.06 12.23
N SER A 120 -5.91 10.95 11.06
CA SER A 120 -5.41 10.19 9.92
C SER A 120 -4.14 10.78 9.28
N ASN A 121 -3.82 12.04 9.60
CA ASN A 121 -2.62 12.74 9.11
C ASN A 121 -1.40 12.64 10.04
N GLN A 122 -1.51 11.97 11.18
CA GLN A 122 -0.40 11.85 12.13
C GLN A 122 0.49 10.65 11.87
N CYS A 123 -0.06 9.64 11.19
CA CYS A 123 0.58 8.35 11.04
C CYS A 123 0.52 7.85 9.61
N LEU A 124 1.52 7.05 9.29
CA LEU A 124 1.74 6.44 8.00
C LEU A 124 1.80 4.94 8.20
N PHE A 125 1.16 4.21 7.31
CA PHE A 125 1.10 2.76 7.39
C PHE A 125 2.03 2.17 6.35
N HIS A 126 2.98 1.34 6.77
CA HIS A 126 3.97 0.75 5.89
C HIS A 126 4.02 -0.75 6.10
N CYS A 127 3.77 -1.52 5.04
CA CYS A 127 3.83 -2.97 5.05
C CYS A 127 4.96 -3.46 4.14
N GLN A 128 5.75 -4.39 4.64
CA GLN A 128 6.93 -4.91 4.00
C GLN A 128 6.88 -6.45 3.93
N PHE A 129 6.95 -6.91 2.69
CA PHE A 129 7.21 -8.24 2.18
C PHE A 129 8.64 -8.73 2.45
N ASN A 130 9.00 -9.40 3.55
CA ASN A 130 10.38 -9.88 3.73
C ASN A 130 10.54 -11.34 3.32
N THR A 131 11.35 -11.59 2.28
CA THR A 131 11.78 -12.92 1.84
C THR A 131 13.30 -13.05 1.93
N ASN A 132 13.82 -14.28 1.84
CA ASN A 132 15.26 -14.53 1.84
C ASN A 132 16.03 -13.84 0.70
N HIS A 133 15.35 -13.41 -0.37
CA HIS A 133 15.97 -12.88 -1.59
C HIS A 133 15.66 -11.41 -1.87
N ALA A 134 14.52 -10.91 -1.38
CA ALA A 134 14.06 -9.56 -1.68
C ALA A 134 13.18 -9.01 -0.56
N GLU A 135 13.27 -7.70 -0.42
CA GLU A 135 12.41 -6.88 0.43
C GLU A 135 11.57 -5.98 -0.47
N ILE A 136 10.25 -6.05 -0.31
CA ILE A 136 9.34 -5.20 -1.07
C ILE A 136 8.24 -4.67 -0.18
N GLY A 137 7.89 -3.40 -0.31
CA GLY A 137 6.92 -2.79 0.59
C GLY A 137 5.97 -1.82 -0.09
N GLN A 138 4.82 -1.65 0.54
CA GLN A 138 3.84 -0.64 0.22
C GLN A 138 3.69 0.33 1.39
N THR A 139 3.68 1.62 1.06
CA THR A 139 3.34 2.69 1.99
C THR A 139 1.98 3.27 1.66
N SER A 140 1.10 3.26 2.64
CA SER A 140 -0.25 3.81 2.57
C SER A 140 -0.36 5.06 3.45
N PHE A 141 -0.83 6.14 2.83
CA PHE A 141 -1.12 7.40 3.51
C PHE A 141 -2.61 7.48 3.79
N SER A 142 -2.97 7.61 5.06
CA SER A 142 -4.37 7.80 5.46
C SER A 142 -4.83 9.27 5.37
N THR A 143 -3.97 10.17 4.89
CA THR A 143 -4.26 11.60 4.78
C THR A 143 -5.38 11.85 3.78
N GLN A 144 -6.43 12.52 4.23
CA GLN A 144 -7.46 13.05 3.34
C GLN A 144 -6.93 14.29 2.60
N PRO A 145 -7.15 14.41 1.27
CA PRO A 145 -6.91 15.66 0.56
C PRO A 145 -7.75 16.78 1.16
N LYS A 146 -7.17 17.98 1.29
CA LYS A 146 -7.81 19.16 1.91
C LYS A 146 -9.07 19.68 1.20
N ILE A 147 -9.46 19.14 0.04
CA ILE A 147 -10.53 19.68 -0.80
C ILE A 147 -11.31 18.52 -1.45
N TYR A 148 -12.44 18.16 -0.85
CA TYR A 148 -13.55 17.46 -1.51
C TYR A 148 -14.84 18.21 -1.15
N GLU A 149 -14.89 19.50 -1.43
CA GLU A 149 -16.17 20.19 -1.58
C GLU A 149 -16.62 19.94 -3.02
N PHE A 150 -17.53 18.97 -3.20
CA PHE A 150 -18.32 18.90 -4.42
C PHE A 150 -19.28 20.10 -4.38
N TYR A 151 -19.01 21.10 -5.23
CA TYR A 151 -20.04 22.06 -5.65
C TYR A 151 -21.09 21.36 -6.52
#